data_AF-A0A0D2HWC1-F1
#
_entry.id   AF-A0A0D2HWC1-F1
#
_cell.length_a   1.000
_cell.length_b   1.000
_cell.length_c   1.000
_cell.angle_alpha   90.00
_cell.angle_beta   90.00
_cell.angle_gamma   90.00
#
_symmetry.space_group_name_H-M   'P 1'
#
loop_
_entity.id
_entity.type
_entity.pdbx_description
1 polymer ?
#
loop_
_entity_poly.entity_id
_entity_poly.type
_entity_poly.pdbx_seq_one_letter_code
_entity_poly.pdbx_strand_id
1 'polypeptide(L)'
;MTIQFCPYCQISFEPEEALSTKQPGIYLCPRCKAKLHLGQLLPGKAEQTPYDPISNREAKKEIAEELERKKAQEEADDTISSPVEKAFLWIVQILFKPSYFFKYMDNKSVIATIYFSIFCIFIILLLEILFGFTEERLKPQKIATLLFFSVISPVILHIQSSITHLLILLFRAKNNGYWNSFKVIGFSWAAYLFCFSYFLFAISIIWKFVIETRGLAKVHNMDTFVAFCFSFLSFIINILLLYYMKQILN
;
A
#
# COMPACT_ATOMS: atom_id res chain seq x y z
N MET A 1 12.07 -10.40 39.68
CA MET A 1 11.31 -9.33 39.00
C MET A 1 9.99 -9.89 38.54
N THR A 2 8.87 -9.23 38.83
CA THR A 2 7.52 -9.64 38.40
C THR A 2 7.26 -9.10 37.00
N ILE A 3 7.27 -9.97 36.00
CA ILE A 3 6.88 -9.64 34.63
C ILE A 3 5.36 -9.45 34.58
N GLN A 4 4.91 -8.38 33.93
CA GLN A 4 3.49 -8.10 33.76
C GLN A 4 3.08 -8.18 32.29
N PHE A 5 1.82 -8.54 32.04
CA PHE A 5 1.27 -8.70 30.69
C PHE A 5 0.21 -7.64 30.40
N CYS A 6 0.28 -7.02 29.22
CA CYS A 6 -0.76 -6.11 28.76
C CYS A 6 -2.00 -6.92 28.29
N PRO A 7 -3.20 -6.71 28.87
CA PRO A 7 -4.40 -7.45 28.47
C PRO A 7 -4.86 -7.15 27.03
N TYR A 8 -4.42 -6.02 26.45
CA TYR A 8 -4.83 -5.59 25.12
C TYR A 8 -3.94 -6.11 23.99
N CYS A 9 -2.62 -6.16 24.20
CA CYS A 9 -1.66 -6.57 23.15
C CYS A 9 -0.82 -7.79 23.53
N GLN A 10 -1.05 -8.37 24.72
CA GLN A 10 -0.41 -9.57 25.26
C GLN A 10 1.13 -9.52 25.33
N ILE A 11 1.74 -8.34 25.24
CA ILE A 11 3.18 -8.21 25.42
C ILE A 11 3.52 -8.20 26.91
N SER A 12 4.59 -8.91 27.25
CA SER A 12 5.26 -8.82 28.54
C SER A 12 6.11 -7.55 28.61
N PHE A 13 6.10 -6.86 29.74
CA PHE A 13 6.98 -5.72 29.99
C PHE A 13 7.35 -5.66 31.46
N GLU A 14 8.47 -5.02 31.76
CA GLU A 14 8.86 -4.75 33.15
C GLU A 14 8.13 -3.48 33.65
N PRO A 15 7.73 -3.41 34.93
CA PRO A 15 7.04 -2.23 35.47
C PRO A 15 7.83 -0.93 35.28
N GLU A 16 9.15 -1.02 35.22
CA GLU A 16 10.07 0.11 34.98
C GLU A 16 10.04 0.61 33.52
N GLU A 17 9.71 -0.26 32.56
CA GLU A 17 9.56 0.10 31.14
C GLU A 17 8.21 0.77 30.83
N ALA A 18 7.26 0.67 31.76
CA ALA A 18 5.94 1.23 31.59
C ALA A 18 6.00 2.76 31.74
N LEU A 19 5.53 3.48 30.73
CA LEU A 19 5.54 4.95 30.73
C LEU A 19 4.64 5.46 31.86
N SER A 20 5.28 6.03 32.88
CA SER A 20 4.61 6.66 34.02
C SER A 20 3.73 7.81 33.54
N THR A 21 2.48 7.81 33.98
CA THR A 21 1.62 8.98 33.86
C THR A 21 1.75 9.84 35.11
N LYS A 22 1.35 11.11 35.04
CA LYS A 22 1.29 11.98 36.24
C LYS A 22 0.34 11.45 37.34
N GLN A 23 -0.49 10.45 37.03
CA GLN A 23 -1.44 9.85 37.95
C GLN A 23 -0.82 8.59 38.59
N PRO A 24 -0.73 8.52 39.93
CA PRO A 24 -0.18 7.36 40.62
C PRO A 24 -1.01 6.11 40.32
N GLY A 25 -0.34 5.00 40.01
CA GLY A 25 -0.98 3.70 39.74
C GLY A 25 -1.52 3.51 38.32
N ILE A 26 -1.29 4.47 37.40
CA ILE A 26 -1.65 4.36 35.98
C ILE A 26 -0.40 4.37 35.11
N TYR A 27 -0.27 3.33 34.30
CA TYR A 27 0.85 3.12 33.39
C TYR A 27 0.37 3.03 31.95
N LEU A 28 1.21 3.41 31.00
CA LEU A 28 0.96 3.21 29.57
C LEU A 28 1.77 2.02 29.05
N CYS A 29 1.09 1.09 28.38
CA CYS A 29 1.78 0.00 27.69
C CYS A 29 2.81 0.58 26.70
N PRO A 30 4.09 0.16 26.73
CA PRO A 30 5.12 0.72 25.88
C PRO A 30 4.81 0.57 24.39
N ARG A 31 4.12 -0.52 24.01
CA ARG A 31 3.79 -0.87 22.62
C ARG A 31 2.48 -0.26 22.12
N CYS A 32 1.35 -0.53 22.79
CA CYS A 32 0.04 -0.10 22.30
C CYS A 32 -0.48 1.20 22.94
N LYS A 33 0.24 1.76 23.93
CA LYS A 33 -0.13 2.97 24.68
C LYS A 33 -1.49 2.89 25.41
N ALA A 34 -2.04 1.68 25.62
CA ALA A 34 -3.22 1.50 26.45
C ALA A 34 -2.91 1.89 27.91
N LYS A 35 -3.87 2.54 28.58
CA LYS A 35 -3.81 2.86 30.01
C LYS A 35 -4.10 1.59 30.82
N LEU A 36 -3.22 1.28 31.76
CA LEU A 36 -3.27 0.10 32.61
C LEU A 36 -3.32 0.53 34.07
N HIS A 37 -4.28 -0.01 34.82
CA HIS A 37 -4.34 0.14 36.28
C HIS A 37 -3.55 -1.00 36.93
N LEU A 38 -2.79 -0.70 38.00
CA LEU A 38 -1.92 -1.67 38.68
C LEU A 38 -2.65 -2.97 39.08
N GLY A 39 -3.94 -2.90 39.41
CA GLY A 39 -4.77 -4.06 39.78
C GLY A 39 -5.28 -4.92 38.60
N GLN A 40 -5.10 -4.49 37.35
CA GLN A 40 -5.52 -5.24 36.16
C GLN A 40 -4.40 -6.11 35.57
N LEU A 41 -3.20 -6.05 36.17
CA LEU A 41 -2.02 -6.75 35.69
C LEU A 41 -2.05 -8.16 36.27
N LEU A 42 -2.25 -9.14 35.39
CA LEU A 42 -2.28 -10.55 35.80
C LEU A 42 -0.87 -10.96 36.26
N PRO A 43 -0.72 -11.54 37.47
CA PRO A 43 0.53 -12.16 37.88
C PRO A 43 0.77 -13.38 36.99
N GLY A 44 1.68 -13.26 36.03
CA GLY A 44 2.11 -14.40 35.23
C GLY A 44 2.89 -15.35 36.12
N LYS A 45 2.42 -16.60 36.26
CA LYS A 45 3.30 -17.70 36.65
C LYS A 45 4.32 -17.85 35.53
N ALA A 46 5.48 -17.24 35.72
CA ALA A 46 6.61 -17.42 34.83
C ALA A 46 7.07 -18.88 34.93
N GLU A 47 6.69 -19.71 33.95
CA GLU A 47 7.54 -20.83 33.58
C GLU A 47 8.87 -20.21 33.14
N GLN A 48 9.83 -20.23 34.05
CA GLN A 48 11.16 -19.67 33.85
C GLN A 48 11.92 -20.55 32.87
N THR A 49 11.69 -20.38 31.58
CA THR A 49 12.81 -20.49 30.63
C THR A 49 13.79 -19.38 31.00
N PRO A 50 15.06 -19.67 31.28
CA PRO A 50 16.08 -18.66 31.59
C PRO A 50 16.08 -17.60 30.49
N TYR A 51 15.54 -16.42 30.78
CA TYR A 51 15.60 -15.29 29.88
C TYR A 51 17.03 -14.77 29.97
N ASP A 52 17.84 -15.11 28.96
CA ASP A 52 19.18 -14.57 28.81
C ASP A 52 19.11 -13.24 28.03
N PRO A 53 19.18 -12.08 28.71
CA PRO A 53 19.08 -10.77 28.08
C PRO A 53 20.23 -10.49 27.10
N ILE A 54 21.33 -11.26 27.16
CA ILE A 54 22.49 -11.12 26.28
C ILE A 54 22.16 -11.75 24.92
N SER A 55 21.62 -12.97 24.89
CA SER A 55 21.23 -13.65 23.65
C SER A 55 20.18 -12.88 22.83
N ASN A 56 19.27 -12.17 23.51
CA ASN A 56 18.21 -11.39 22.86
C ASN A 56 18.72 -10.05 22.29
N ARG A 57 19.83 -9.50 22.81
CA ARG A 57 20.50 -8.32 22.23
C ARG A 57 21.26 -8.70 20.96
N GLU A 58 21.96 -9.82 20.98
CA GLU A 58 22.73 -10.31 19.82
C GLU A 58 21.80 -10.69 18.66
N ALA A 59 20.72 -11.44 18.93
CA ALA A 59 19.72 -11.79 17.91
C ALA A 59 19.03 -10.56 17.30
N LYS A 60 18.71 -9.53 18.10
CA LYS A 60 18.15 -8.28 17.57
C LYS A 60 19.15 -7.52 16.70
N LYS A 61 20.44 -7.53 17.06
CA LYS A 61 21.49 -6.87 16.30
C LYS A 61 21.74 -7.57 14.97
N GLU A 62 21.75 -8.90 14.97
CA GLU A 62 21.90 -9.71 13.76
C GLU A 62 20.73 -9.52 12.78
N ILE A 63 19.49 -9.50 13.27
CA ILE A 63 18.30 -9.20 12.45
C ILE A 63 18.36 -7.78 11.87
N ALA A 64 18.82 -6.80 12.66
CA ALA A 64 18.95 -5.42 12.20
C ALA A 64 20.03 -5.29 11.12
N GLU A 65 21.19 -5.91 11.31
CA GLU A 65 22.29 -5.93 10.32
C GLU A 65 21.88 -6.66 9.04
N GLU A 66 21.14 -7.77 9.12
CA GLU A 66 20.64 -8.46 7.93
C GLU A 66 19.60 -7.61 7.18
N LEU A 67 18.75 -6.88 7.90
CA LEU A 67 17.79 -5.97 7.29
C LEU A 67 18.49 -4.80 6.58
N GLU A 68 19.55 -4.25 7.19
CA GLU A 68 20.36 -3.21 6.55
C GLU A 68 21.12 -3.74 5.34
N ARG A 69 21.67 -4.95 5.39
CA ARG A 69 22.29 -5.59 4.21
C ARG A 69 21.27 -5.77 3.09
N LYS A 70 20.05 -6.22 3.38
CA LYS A 70 18.99 -6.36 2.38
C LYS A 70 18.59 -5.03 1.76
N LYS A 71 18.49 -3.96 2.57
CA LYS A 71 18.23 -2.61 2.06
C LYS A 71 19.37 -2.09 1.17
N ALA A 72 20.62 -2.23 1.62
CA ALA A 72 21.79 -1.81 0.84
C ALA A 72 21.92 -2.61 -0.47
N GLN A 73 21.55 -3.89 -0.45
CA GLN A 73 21.53 -4.73 -1.65
C GLN A 73 20.38 -4.35 -2.60
N GLU A 74 19.19 -4.03 -2.08
CA GLU A 74 18.09 -3.46 -2.90
C GLU A 74 18.49 -2.11 -3.53
N GLU A 75 19.19 -1.25 -2.78
CA GLU A 75 19.70 0.04 -3.28
C GLU A 75 20.80 -0.13 -4.33
N ALA A 76 21.69 -1.11 -4.16
CA ALA A 76 22.72 -1.46 -5.14
C ALA A 76 22.12 -2.06 -6.43
N ASP A 77 21.12 -2.95 -6.32
CA ASP A 77 20.35 -3.46 -7.48
C ASP A 77 19.56 -2.34 -8.16
N ASP A 78 19.11 -1.34 -7.40
CA ASP A 78 18.52 -0.11 -7.93
C ASP A 78 19.55 0.75 -8.72
N THR A 79 20.84 0.48 -8.64
CA THR A 79 21.86 1.25 -9.39
C THR A 79 22.25 0.60 -10.72
N ILE A 80 22.09 -0.73 -10.84
CA ILE A 80 22.61 -1.52 -11.98
C ILE A 80 21.53 -1.82 -13.04
N SER A 81 20.26 -1.91 -12.64
CA SER A 81 19.17 -2.29 -13.55
C SER A 81 18.62 -1.12 -14.37
N SER A 82 18.30 -1.38 -15.64
CA SER A 82 17.70 -0.37 -16.53
C SER A 82 16.30 0.04 -16.03
N PRO A 83 15.83 1.28 -16.27
CA PRO A 83 14.49 1.71 -15.84
C PRO A 83 13.36 0.81 -16.35
N VAL A 84 13.52 0.23 -17.54
CA VAL A 84 12.56 -0.68 -18.16
C VAL A 84 12.52 -2.03 -17.42
N GLU A 85 13.69 -2.58 -17.09
CA GLU A 85 13.79 -3.83 -16.34
C GLU A 85 13.15 -3.71 -14.96
N LYS A 86 13.39 -2.60 -14.26
CA LYS A 86 12.73 -2.31 -12.98
C LYS A 86 11.21 -2.22 -13.12
N ALA A 87 10.73 -1.51 -14.14
CA ALA A 87 9.30 -1.39 -14.40
C ALA A 87 8.68 -2.77 -14.67
N PHE A 88 9.37 -3.63 -15.44
CA PHE A 88 8.94 -4.99 -15.68
C PHE A 88 8.90 -5.84 -14.40
N LEU A 89 9.94 -5.77 -13.57
CA LEU A 89 9.96 -6.45 -12.27
C LEU A 89 8.82 -5.98 -11.36
N TRP A 90 8.54 -4.68 -11.32
CA TRP A 90 7.39 -4.14 -10.58
C TRP A 90 6.08 -4.66 -11.14
N ILE A 91 5.88 -4.65 -12.46
CA ILE A 91 4.68 -5.18 -13.11
C ILE A 91 4.46 -6.64 -12.68
N VAL A 92 5.48 -7.49 -12.81
CA VAL A 92 5.38 -8.90 -12.43
C VAL A 92 5.03 -9.06 -10.95
N GLN A 93 5.69 -8.30 -10.06
CA GLN A 93 5.42 -8.37 -8.63
C GLN A 93 4.02 -7.87 -8.26
N ILE A 94 3.57 -6.75 -8.85
CA ILE A 94 2.24 -6.18 -8.62
C ILE A 94 1.16 -7.14 -9.12
N LEU A 95 1.34 -7.67 -10.34
CA LEU A 95 0.35 -8.53 -10.96
C LEU A 95 0.24 -9.86 -10.24
N PHE A 96 1.33 -10.53 -9.87
CA PHE A 96 1.27 -11.89 -9.34
C PHE A 96 1.41 -11.99 -7.81
N LYS A 97 2.05 -11.01 -7.15
CA LYS A 97 2.29 -11.02 -5.70
C LYS A 97 1.99 -9.64 -5.06
N PRO A 98 0.80 -9.06 -5.26
CA PRO A 98 0.50 -7.69 -4.81
C PRO A 98 0.74 -7.49 -3.32
N SER A 99 0.30 -8.42 -2.46
CA SER A 99 0.52 -8.31 -1.01
C SER A 99 1.98 -8.28 -0.60
N TYR A 100 2.87 -8.95 -1.34
CA TYR A 100 4.31 -8.91 -1.09
C TYR A 100 4.87 -7.55 -1.53
N PHE A 101 4.54 -7.10 -2.74
CA PHE A 101 4.96 -5.79 -3.25
C PHE A 101 4.56 -4.64 -2.32
N PHE A 102 3.30 -4.60 -1.89
CA PHE A 102 2.77 -3.56 -1.00
C PHE A 102 3.33 -3.61 0.43
N LYS A 103 3.86 -4.75 0.88
CA LYS A 103 4.49 -4.88 2.20
C LYS A 103 5.78 -4.06 2.30
N TYR A 104 6.50 -3.91 1.20
CA TYR A 104 7.81 -3.23 1.15
C TYR A 104 7.75 -1.89 0.40
N MET A 105 6.54 -1.36 0.21
CA MET A 105 6.28 -0.16 -0.57
C MET A 105 6.64 1.15 0.15
N ASP A 106 6.76 1.14 1.48
CA ASP A 106 7.11 2.33 2.25
C ASP A 106 8.44 2.94 1.76
N ASN A 107 9.37 2.12 1.28
CA ASN A 107 10.67 2.52 0.73
C ASN A 107 10.58 3.17 -0.66
N LYS A 108 9.47 3.03 -1.39
CA LYS A 108 9.34 3.56 -2.77
C LYS A 108 8.88 5.02 -2.75
N SER A 109 9.45 5.86 -3.62
CA SER A 109 9.11 7.28 -3.67
C SER A 109 7.75 7.52 -4.35
N VAL A 110 7.09 8.63 -3.99
CA VAL A 110 5.87 9.09 -4.67
C VAL A 110 6.15 9.38 -6.15
N ILE A 111 7.33 9.94 -6.43
CA ILE A 111 7.78 10.26 -7.79
C ILE A 111 7.88 8.97 -8.64
N ALA A 112 8.42 7.88 -8.09
CA ALA A 112 8.47 6.59 -8.78
C ALA A 112 7.07 6.06 -9.12
N THR A 113 6.08 6.29 -8.24
CA THR A 113 4.68 5.91 -8.49
C THR A 113 4.10 6.68 -9.67
N ILE A 114 4.36 8.00 -9.75
CA ILE A 114 3.89 8.85 -10.84
C ILE A 114 4.49 8.37 -12.16
N TYR A 115 5.82 8.20 -12.22
CA TYR A 115 6.49 7.71 -13.44
C TYR A 115 5.98 6.33 -13.84
N PHE A 116 5.78 5.42 -12.89
CA PHE A 116 5.23 4.10 -13.17
C PHE A 116 3.82 4.16 -13.74
N SER A 117 2.96 5.03 -13.20
CA SER A 117 1.58 5.20 -13.67
C SER A 117 1.55 5.76 -15.10
N ILE A 118 2.35 6.79 -15.37
CA ILE A 118 2.53 7.35 -16.71
C ILE A 118 3.06 6.28 -17.68
N PHE A 119 4.04 5.49 -17.25
CA PHE A 119 4.58 4.39 -18.04
C PHE A 119 3.50 3.35 -18.38
N CYS A 120 2.69 2.92 -17.41
CA CYS A 120 1.60 1.99 -17.66
C CYS A 120 0.62 2.54 -18.70
N ILE A 121 0.22 3.81 -18.59
CA ILE A 121 -0.71 4.46 -19.53
C ILE A 121 -0.11 4.53 -20.93
N PHE A 122 1.15 4.93 -21.02
CA PHE A 122 1.87 4.97 -22.28
C PHE A 122 1.87 3.60 -22.95
N ILE A 123 2.18 2.53 -22.20
CA ILE A 123 2.13 1.16 -22.71
C ILE A 123 0.71 0.75 -23.11
N ILE A 124 -0.32 1.05 -22.30
CA ILE A 124 -1.72 0.73 -22.60
C ILE A 124 -2.14 1.34 -23.94
N LEU A 125 -1.83 2.63 -24.13
CA LEU A 125 -2.20 3.36 -25.34
C LEU A 125 -1.37 2.90 -26.54
N LEU A 126 -0.09 2.59 -26.34
CA LEU A 126 0.75 1.99 -27.37
C LEU A 126 0.21 0.64 -27.81
N LEU A 127 -0.19 -0.22 -26.86
CA LEU A 127 -0.81 -1.50 -27.15
C LEU A 127 -2.16 -1.32 -27.87
N GLU A 128 -2.97 -0.32 -27.50
CA GLU A 128 -4.20 0.01 -28.22
C GLU A 128 -3.92 0.40 -29.68
N ILE A 129 -2.86 1.17 -29.96
CA ILE A 129 -2.46 1.54 -31.33
C ILE A 129 -1.97 0.31 -32.11
N LEU A 130 -1.17 -0.55 -31.48
CA LEU A 130 -0.58 -1.73 -32.14
C LEU A 130 -1.61 -2.85 -32.41
N PHE A 131 -2.49 -3.11 -31.44
CA PHE A 131 -3.42 -4.24 -31.44
C PHE A 131 -4.88 -3.84 -31.72
N GLY A 132 -5.22 -2.55 -31.70
CA GLY A 132 -6.58 -2.08 -31.95
C GLY A 132 -7.09 -2.54 -33.32
N PHE A 133 -8.22 -3.26 -33.35
CA PHE A 133 -8.75 -3.95 -34.54
C PHE A 133 -9.27 -3.05 -35.67
N THR A 134 -9.03 -1.74 -35.66
CA THR A 134 -9.64 -0.79 -36.60
C THR A 134 -8.63 -0.14 -37.51
N GLU A 135 -9.04 0.27 -38.71
CA GLU A 135 -8.23 1.04 -39.68
C GLU A 135 -7.88 2.46 -39.19
N GLU A 136 -8.27 2.83 -37.97
CA GLU A 136 -8.15 4.18 -37.42
C GLU A 136 -6.88 4.44 -36.59
N ARG A 137 -5.91 3.51 -36.61
CA ARG A 137 -4.76 3.45 -35.67
C ARG A 137 -3.90 4.72 -35.60
N LEU A 138 -3.85 5.52 -36.66
CA LEU A 138 -2.96 6.69 -36.76
C LEU A 138 -3.72 8.01 -36.97
N LYS A 139 -5.02 8.06 -36.64
CA LYS A 139 -5.74 9.33 -36.68
C LYS A 139 -5.07 10.32 -35.70
N PRO A 140 -4.83 11.58 -36.10
CA PRO A 140 -4.25 12.60 -35.22
C PRO A 140 -4.98 12.73 -33.88
N GLN A 141 -6.30 12.48 -33.86
CA GLN A 141 -7.10 12.47 -32.65
C GLN A 141 -6.63 11.41 -31.64
N LYS A 142 -6.20 10.22 -32.06
CA LYS A 142 -5.71 9.16 -31.16
C LYS A 142 -4.36 9.52 -30.56
N ILE A 143 -3.47 10.13 -31.34
CA ILE A 143 -2.17 10.63 -30.86
C ILE A 143 -2.38 11.79 -29.87
N ALA A 144 -3.25 12.75 -30.20
CA ALA A 144 -3.61 13.83 -29.29
C ALA A 144 -4.22 13.29 -27.99
N THR A 145 -5.10 12.30 -28.09
CA THR A 145 -5.68 11.57 -26.95
C THR A 145 -4.56 10.96 -26.08
N LEU A 146 -3.57 10.32 -26.70
CA LEU A 146 -2.46 9.69 -25.99
C LEU A 146 -1.61 10.70 -25.19
N LEU A 147 -1.27 11.82 -25.82
CA LEU A 147 -0.52 12.88 -25.17
C LEU A 147 -1.33 13.54 -24.05
N PHE A 148 -2.61 13.83 -24.30
CA PHE A 148 -3.50 14.42 -23.31
C PHE A 148 -3.67 13.52 -22.08
N PHE A 149 -3.95 12.23 -22.27
CA PHE A 149 -4.12 11.29 -21.16
C PHE A 149 -2.83 11.08 -20.36
N SER A 150 -1.67 11.10 -21.01
CA SER A 150 -0.40 11.00 -20.32
C SER A 150 -0.18 12.18 -19.36
N VAL A 151 -0.54 13.40 -19.78
CA VAL A 151 -0.41 14.63 -18.98
C VAL A 151 -1.45 14.73 -17.88
N ILE A 152 -2.71 14.37 -18.15
CA ILE A 152 -3.81 14.49 -17.16
C ILE A 152 -3.78 13.34 -16.13
N SER A 153 -3.05 12.26 -16.42
CA SER A 153 -3.03 11.07 -15.57
C SER A 153 -2.63 11.30 -14.10
N PRO A 154 -1.65 12.15 -13.75
CA PRO A 154 -1.32 12.39 -12.35
C PRO A 154 -2.47 13.09 -11.61
N VAL A 155 -3.26 13.91 -12.31
CA VAL A 155 -4.46 14.55 -11.76
C VAL A 155 -5.54 13.52 -11.50
N ILE A 156 -5.81 12.62 -12.44
CA ILE A 156 -6.75 11.50 -12.26
C ILE A 156 -6.32 10.64 -11.06
N LEU A 157 -5.04 10.29 -11.00
CA LEU A 157 -4.47 9.52 -9.91
C LEU A 157 -4.64 10.22 -8.55
N HIS A 158 -4.41 11.54 -8.49
CA HIS A 158 -4.61 12.35 -7.30
C HIS A 158 -6.07 12.35 -6.83
N ILE A 159 -7.02 12.52 -7.75
CA ILE A 159 -8.46 12.50 -7.44
C ILE A 159 -8.87 11.11 -6.90
N GLN A 160 -8.49 10.03 -7.58
CA GLN A 160 -8.81 8.66 -7.17
C GLN A 160 -8.20 8.32 -5.80
N SER A 161 -6.96 8.75 -5.56
CA SER A 161 -6.28 8.56 -4.28
C SER A 161 -6.94 9.37 -3.17
N SER A 162 -7.38 10.59 -3.45
CA SER A 162 -8.09 11.44 -2.49
C SER A 162 -9.44 10.85 -2.08
N ILE A 163 -10.22 10.36 -3.04
CA ILE A 163 -11.49 9.67 -2.75
C ILE A 163 -11.24 8.44 -1.88
N THR A 164 -10.31 7.58 -2.30
CA THR A 164 -9.98 6.36 -1.56
C THR A 164 -9.47 6.66 -0.16
N HIS A 165 -8.58 7.64 -0.03
CA HIS A 165 -8.02 8.04 1.27
C HIS A 165 -9.08 8.66 2.18
N LEU A 166 -9.98 9.49 1.65
CA LEU A 166 -11.10 10.06 2.41
C LEU A 166 -12.00 8.94 2.97
N LEU A 167 -12.32 7.92 2.16
CA LEU A 167 -13.06 6.75 2.64
C LEU A 167 -12.31 6.05 3.78
N ILE A 168 -11.00 5.83 3.64
CA ILE A 168 -10.20 5.20 4.69
C ILE A 168 -10.19 6.03 6.00
N LEU A 169 -10.10 7.36 5.90
CA LEU A 169 -10.13 8.27 7.05
C LEU A 169 -11.48 8.23 7.78
N LEU A 170 -12.59 8.22 7.05
CA LEU A 170 -13.94 8.16 7.63
C LEU A 170 -14.15 6.93 8.51
N PHE A 171 -13.48 5.82 8.18
CA PHE A 171 -13.58 4.55 8.91
C PHE A 171 -12.37 4.27 9.82
N ARG A 172 -11.52 5.28 10.07
CA ARG A 172 -10.41 5.25 11.05
C ARG A 172 -9.45 4.07 10.88
N ALA A 173 -8.92 3.85 9.67
CA ALA A 173 -7.84 2.88 9.52
C ALA A 173 -6.60 3.23 10.34
N LYS A 174 -5.74 2.24 10.56
CA LYS A 174 -4.63 2.31 11.52
C LYS A 174 -3.45 3.15 11.03
N ASN A 175 -3.11 3.05 9.74
CA ASN A 175 -2.07 3.86 9.11
C ASN A 175 -2.72 4.89 8.18
N ASN A 176 -2.73 6.17 8.54
CA ASN A 176 -3.49 7.21 7.82
C ASN A 176 -2.65 8.06 6.87
N GLY A 177 -1.69 7.46 6.16
CA GLY A 177 -0.87 8.17 5.18
C GLY A 177 -1.58 8.35 3.84
N TYR A 178 -1.80 9.58 3.39
CA TYR A 178 -2.32 9.87 2.04
C TYR A 178 -1.43 9.26 0.94
N TRP A 179 -0.11 9.46 1.05
CA TRP A 179 0.86 8.96 0.07
C TRP A 179 0.86 7.44 -0.05
N ASN A 180 0.45 6.74 1.00
CA ASN A 180 0.33 5.31 1.00
C ASN A 180 -0.88 4.85 0.17
N SER A 181 -2.03 5.50 0.31
CA SER A 181 -3.17 5.30 -0.59
C SER A 181 -2.81 5.68 -2.03
N PHE A 182 -2.07 6.78 -2.22
CA PHE A 182 -1.61 7.24 -3.54
C PHE A 182 -0.75 6.20 -4.26
N LYS A 183 0.22 5.60 -3.57
CA LYS A 183 1.04 4.52 -4.13
C LYS A 183 0.18 3.31 -4.50
N VAL A 184 -0.77 2.91 -3.65
CA VAL A 184 -1.68 1.79 -3.94
C VAL A 184 -2.47 2.01 -5.22
N ILE A 185 -3.08 3.18 -5.38
CA ILE A 185 -3.83 3.50 -6.60
C ILE A 185 -2.89 3.60 -7.80
N GLY A 186 -1.71 4.22 -7.68
CA GLY A 186 -0.81 4.39 -8.82
C GLY A 186 -0.28 3.07 -9.36
N PHE A 187 0.16 2.18 -8.45
CA PHE A 187 0.64 0.87 -8.86
C PHE A 187 -0.50 -0.07 -9.33
N SER A 188 -1.76 0.15 -8.93
CA SER A 188 -2.88 -0.66 -9.40
C SER A 188 -3.16 -0.51 -10.89
N TRP A 189 -2.68 0.57 -11.52
CA TRP A 189 -2.83 0.80 -12.96
C TRP A 189 -2.09 -0.24 -13.81
N ALA A 190 -1.15 -0.99 -13.22
CA ALA A 190 -0.53 -2.16 -13.87
C ALA A 190 -1.57 -3.20 -14.33
N ALA A 191 -2.71 -3.31 -13.64
CA ALA A 191 -3.80 -4.20 -14.03
C ALA A 191 -4.34 -3.88 -15.43
N TYR A 192 -4.32 -2.61 -15.82
CA TYR A 192 -4.83 -2.17 -17.10
C TYR A 192 -3.91 -2.50 -18.28
N LEU A 193 -2.70 -3.03 -18.04
CA LEU A 193 -1.87 -3.59 -19.12
C LEU A 193 -2.57 -4.74 -19.86
N PHE A 194 -3.58 -5.37 -19.25
CA PHE A 194 -4.43 -6.35 -19.92
C PHE A 194 -5.48 -5.72 -20.86
N CYS A 195 -5.74 -4.41 -20.83
CA CYS A 195 -6.81 -3.75 -21.60
C CYS A 195 -6.63 -3.71 -23.12
N PHE A 196 -5.56 -4.28 -23.69
CA PHE A 196 -5.30 -4.21 -25.14
C PHE A 196 -6.34 -4.97 -26.00
N SER A 197 -7.19 -5.81 -25.38
CA SER A 197 -8.33 -6.44 -26.06
C SER A 197 -9.61 -6.27 -25.27
N TYR A 198 -10.74 -6.28 -25.99
CA TYR A 198 -12.08 -6.16 -25.39
C TYR A 198 -12.36 -7.24 -24.33
N PHE A 199 -11.98 -8.49 -24.60
CA PHE A 199 -12.19 -9.60 -23.66
C PHE A 199 -11.39 -9.42 -22.37
N LEU A 200 -10.14 -8.95 -22.50
CA LEU A 200 -9.26 -8.76 -21.34
C LEU A 200 -9.57 -7.49 -20.55
N PHE A 201 -10.41 -6.59 -21.06
CA PHE A 201 -10.86 -5.39 -20.34
C PHE A 201 -11.66 -5.73 -19.07
N ALA A 202 -12.55 -6.73 -19.11
CA ALA A 202 -13.26 -7.15 -17.90
C ALA A 202 -12.30 -7.74 -16.86
N ILE A 203 -11.32 -8.51 -17.33
CA ILE A 203 -10.28 -9.12 -16.48
C ILE A 203 -9.43 -8.03 -15.83
N SER A 204 -9.07 -6.96 -16.55
CA SER A 204 -8.27 -5.86 -15.99
C SER A 204 -9.00 -5.12 -14.87
N ILE A 205 -10.31 -4.89 -15.00
CA ILE A 205 -11.12 -4.26 -13.94
C ILE A 205 -11.12 -5.15 -12.69
N ILE A 206 -11.42 -6.44 -12.85
CA ILE A 206 -11.44 -7.39 -11.74
C ILE A 206 -10.06 -7.46 -11.09
N TRP A 207 -8.99 -7.53 -11.89
CA TRP A 207 -7.63 -7.63 -11.37
C TRP A 207 -7.18 -6.37 -10.66
N LYS A 208 -7.58 -5.19 -11.14
CA LYS A 208 -7.36 -3.92 -10.44
C LYS A 208 -7.96 -3.96 -9.05
N PHE A 209 -9.19 -4.44 -8.91
CA PHE A 209 -9.82 -4.59 -7.58
C PHE A 209 -9.02 -5.52 -6.68
N VAL A 210 -8.53 -6.65 -7.19
CA VAL A 210 -7.68 -7.57 -6.43
C VAL A 210 -6.43 -6.86 -5.93
N ILE A 211 -5.73 -6.13 -6.81
CA ILE A 211 -4.49 -5.41 -6.47
C ILE A 211 -4.77 -4.30 -5.45
N GLU A 212 -5.78 -3.46 -5.67
CA GLU A 212 -6.14 -2.37 -4.76
C GLU A 212 -6.58 -2.89 -3.39
N THR A 213 -7.44 -3.90 -3.36
CA THR A 213 -7.92 -4.51 -2.11
C THR A 213 -6.75 -5.05 -1.30
N ARG A 214 -5.88 -5.84 -1.93
CA ARG A 214 -4.71 -6.43 -1.27
C ARG A 214 -3.69 -5.38 -0.85
N GLY A 215 -3.52 -4.33 -1.65
CA GLY A 215 -2.62 -3.21 -1.36
C GLY A 215 -3.11 -2.36 -0.19
N LEU A 216 -4.37 -1.94 -0.22
CA LEU A 216 -4.98 -1.18 0.86
C LEU A 216 -4.98 -1.96 2.18
N ALA A 217 -5.39 -3.23 2.14
CA ALA A 217 -5.35 -4.11 3.32
C ALA A 217 -3.95 -4.16 3.93
N LYS A 218 -2.91 -4.28 3.08
CA LYS A 218 -1.55 -4.43 3.55
C LYS A 218 -0.95 -3.13 4.09
N VAL A 219 -1.08 -2.04 3.33
CA VAL A 219 -0.46 -0.74 3.63
C VAL A 219 -1.15 -0.05 4.81
N HIS A 220 -2.48 -0.15 4.87
CA HIS A 220 -3.28 0.47 5.94
C HIS A 220 -3.53 -0.45 7.14
N ASN A 221 -3.02 -1.68 7.10
CA ASN A 221 -3.18 -2.72 8.13
C ASN A 221 -4.65 -2.91 8.53
N MET A 222 -5.49 -3.15 7.52
CA MET A 222 -6.93 -3.33 7.65
C MET A 222 -7.36 -4.69 7.10
N ASP A 223 -8.54 -5.14 7.48
CA ASP A 223 -9.11 -6.39 6.96
C ASP A 223 -9.32 -6.34 5.45
N THR A 224 -9.09 -7.48 4.79
CA THR A 224 -9.20 -7.58 3.32
C THR A 224 -10.62 -7.27 2.84
N PHE A 225 -11.64 -7.70 3.59
CA PHE A 225 -13.04 -7.40 3.27
C PHE A 225 -13.35 -5.91 3.36
N VAL A 226 -12.85 -5.23 4.39
CA VAL A 226 -13.02 -3.78 4.57
C VAL A 226 -12.31 -3.02 3.44
N ALA A 227 -11.08 -3.42 3.09
CA ALA A 227 -10.36 -2.86 1.95
C ALA A 227 -11.12 -3.05 0.63
N PHE A 228 -11.73 -4.20 0.41
CA PHE A 228 -12.55 -4.47 -0.77
C PHE A 228 -13.75 -3.53 -0.84
N CYS A 229 -14.48 -3.34 0.26
CA CYS A 229 -15.60 -2.42 0.32
C CYS A 229 -15.19 -0.98 -0.02
N PHE A 230 -14.02 -0.51 0.45
CA PHE A 230 -13.52 0.82 0.12
C PHE A 230 -13.07 0.94 -1.33
N SER A 231 -12.35 -0.06 -1.87
CA SER A 231 -12.02 -0.09 -3.30
C SER A 231 -13.28 -0.06 -4.16
N PHE A 232 -14.28 -0.86 -3.83
CA PHE A 232 -15.57 -0.91 -4.53
C PHE A 232 -16.32 0.42 -4.46
N LEU A 233 -16.47 0.99 -3.26
CA LEU A 233 -17.14 2.28 -3.08
C LEU A 233 -16.41 3.41 -3.81
N SER A 234 -15.07 3.44 -3.74
CA SER A 234 -14.25 4.39 -4.50
C SER A 234 -14.50 4.28 -6.01
N PHE A 235 -14.59 3.06 -6.54
CA PHE A 235 -14.92 2.83 -7.94
C PHE A 235 -16.31 3.37 -8.33
N ILE A 236 -17.34 3.12 -7.51
CA ILE A 236 -18.69 3.66 -7.75
C ILE A 236 -18.67 5.18 -7.75
N ILE A 237 -18.01 5.82 -6.79
CA ILE A 237 -17.89 7.29 -6.73
C ILE A 237 -17.21 7.84 -7.99
N ASN A 238 -16.15 7.17 -8.47
CA ASN A 238 -15.46 7.58 -9.70
C ASN A 238 -16.37 7.45 -10.94
N ILE A 239 -17.19 6.39 -11.04
CA ILE A 239 -18.18 6.26 -12.13
C ILE A 239 -19.20 7.41 -12.07
N LEU A 240 -19.74 7.72 -10.89
CA LEU A 240 -20.71 8.80 -10.71
C LEU A 240 -20.11 10.16 -11.06
N LEU A 241 -18.85 10.41 -10.67
CA LEU A 241 -18.13 11.63 -11.02
C LEU A 241 -17.96 11.77 -12.53
N LEU A 242 -17.54 10.70 -13.22
CA LEU A 242 -17.40 10.70 -14.68
C LEU A 242 -18.75 10.92 -15.39
N TYR A 243 -19.82 10.29 -14.88
CA TYR A 243 -21.18 10.51 -15.40
C TYR A 243 -21.62 11.97 -15.25
N TYR A 244 -21.40 12.57 -14.07
CA TYR A 244 -21.76 13.96 -13.81
C TYR A 244 -20.94 14.94 -14.67
N MET A 245 -19.63 14.73 -14.80
CA MET A 245 -18.78 15.53 -15.68
C MET A 245 -19.23 15.48 -17.14
N LYS A 246 -19.67 14.30 -17.62
CA LYS A 246 -20.23 14.15 -18.96
C LYS A 246 -21.51 14.98 -19.15
N GLN A 247 -22.36 15.08 -18.13
CA GLN A 247 -23.60 15.89 -18.22
C GLN A 247 -23.32 17.39 -18.25
N ILE A 248 -22.26 17.88 -17.60
CA ILE A 248 -21.88 19.30 -17.63
C ILE A 248 -21.29 19.72 -18.98
N LEU A 249 -20.60 18.79 -19.65
CA LEU A 249 -19.88 19.08 -20.90
C LEU A 249 -20.76 19.01 -22.16
N ASN A 250 -21.97 18.46 -22.09
CA ASN A 250 -22.94 18.41 -23.21
C ASN A 250 -24.03 19.46 -23.03
#